data_AF-A0A528D817-F1
#
_entry.id   AF-A0A528D817-F1
#
_cell.length_a   1.000
_cell.length_b   1.000
_cell.length_c   1.000
_cell.angle_alpha   90.00
_cell.angle_beta   90.00
_cell.angle_gamma   90.00
#
_symmetry.space_group_name_H-M   'P 1'
#
loop_
_entity.id
_entity.type
_entity.pdbx_description
1 polymer ?
#
loop_
_entity_poly.entity_id
_entity_poly.type
_entity_poly.pdbx_seq_one_letter_code
_entity_poly.pdbx_strand_id
1 'polypeptide(L)' 'VLDGRDIGTVVCPDADIKLYVTASAAVRAKRRLAEIESMGGSADFATILADIERRDERDMGRADSPLKPAADAHLLDT' A
#
# COMPACT_ATOMS: atom_id res chain seq x y z
N VAL A 1 7.28 -6.57 14.00
CA VAL A 1 6.39 -5.71 13.18
C VAL A 1 6.07 -6.49 11.93
N LEU A 2 4.78 -6.73 11.66
CA LEU A 2 4.32 -7.43 10.47
C LEU A 2 3.83 -6.37 9.46
N ASP A 3 4.32 -6.46 8.24
CA ASP A 3 3.97 -5.61 7.10
C ASP A 3 3.20 -6.47 6.08
N GLY A 4 2.11 -5.93 5.53
CA GLY A 4 1.26 -6.64 4.60
C GLY A 4 -0.11 -6.00 4.45
N ARG A 5 -0.97 -6.63 3.64
CA ARG A 5 -2.27 -6.05 3.23
C ARG A 5 -3.43 -6.44 4.13
N ASP A 6 -3.41 -7.65 4.66
CA ASP A 6 -4.49 -8.28 5.44
C ASP A 6 -4.02 -8.72 6.84
N ILE A 7 -2.93 -8.11 7.32
CA ILE A 7 -2.35 -8.44 8.62
C ILE A 7 -3.34 -8.20 9.76
N GLY A 8 -3.93 -7.01 9.83
CA GLY A 8 -4.85 -6.64 10.91
C GLY A 8 -6.27 -7.19 10.76
N THR A 9 -6.60 -7.81 9.62
CA THR A 9 -7.95 -8.31 9.31
C THR A 9 -8.02 -9.84 9.23
N VAL A 10 -6.95 -10.52 8.82
CA VAL A 10 -6.94 -11.98 8.60
C VAL A 10 -5.82 -12.66 9.38
N VAL A 11 -4.58 -12.20 9.24
CA VAL A 11 -3.41 -12.92 9.79
C VAL A 11 -3.29 -12.77 11.31
N CYS A 12 -3.48 -11.56 11.82
CA CYS A 12 -3.37 -11.20 13.22
C CYS A 12 -4.51 -10.23 13.61
N PRO A 13 -5.77 -10.72 13.62
CA PRO A 13 -6.93 -9.89 13.95
C PRO A 13 -6.95 -9.45 15.42
N ASP A 14 -6.21 -10.11 16.31
CA ASP A 14 -6.13 -9.76 17.73
C ASP A 14 -4.87 -8.96 18.09
N ALA A 15 -4.19 -8.37 17.10
CA ALA A 15 -3.01 -7.54 17.34
C ALA A 15 -3.34 -6.34 18.24
N ASP A 16 -2.54 -6.12 19.29
CA ASP A 16 -2.72 -5.02 20.25
C ASP A 16 -2.66 -3.63 19.60
N ILE A 17 -1.89 -3.50 18.51
CA ILE A 17 -1.72 -2.27 17.75
C ILE A 17 -1.78 -2.59 16.25
N LYS A 18 -2.68 -1.91 15.54
CA LYS A 18 -2.83 -2.00 14.09
C LYS A 18 -2.69 -0.63 13.47
N LEU A 19 -1.83 -0.52 12.46
CA LEU A 19 -1.62 0.70 11.70
C LEU A 19 -2.04 0.43 10.25
N TYR A 20 -2.89 1.30 9.71
CA TYR A 20 -3.22 1.32 8.30
C TYR A 20 -2.56 2.54 7.66
N VAL A 21 -1.45 2.30 6.96
CA VAL A 21 -0.69 3.37 6.30
C VAL A 21 -1.26 3.58 4.89
N THR A 22 -1.69 4.80 4.61
CA THR A 22 -2.17 5.20 3.29
C THR A 22 -1.35 6.37 2.74
N ALA A 23 -1.40 6.52 1.42
CA ALA A 23 -0.83 7.64 0.68
C ALA A 23 -1.45 7.66 -0.72
N SER A 24 -1.59 8.84 -1.32
CA SER A 24 -2.07 8.95 -2.70
C SER A 24 -1.18 8.15 -3.68
N ALA A 25 -1.79 7.61 -4.75
CA ALA A 25 -1.06 6.85 -5.77
C ALA A 25 0.09 7.67 -6.38
N ALA A 26 -0.11 8.97 -6.58
CA ALA A 26 0.92 9.89 -7.05
C ALA A 26 2.11 10.02 -6.08
N VAL A 27 1.86 10.11 -4.77
CA VAL A 27 2.94 10.16 -3.75
C VAL A 27 3.72 8.84 -3.73
N ARG A 28 3.02 7.70 -3.76
CA ARG A 28 3.66 6.37 -3.83
C ARG A 28 4.47 6.20 -5.11
N ALA A 29 3.97 6.66 -6.25
CA ALA A 29 4.69 6.64 -7.52
C ALA A 29 5.96 7.50 -7.48
N LYS A 30 5.90 8.70 -6.88
CA LYS A 30 7.07 9.57 -6.71
C LYS A 30 8.13 8.94 -5.82
N ARG A 31 7.74 8.37 -4.68
CA ARG A 31 8.65 7.65 -3.77
C ARG A 31 9.33 6.48 -4.49
N ARG A 32 8.55 5.69 -5.24
CA ARG A 32 9.07 4.57 -6.01
C ARG A 32 10.05 4.99 -7.10
N LEU A 33 9.77 6.08 -7.80
CA LEU A 33 10.69 6.64 -8.79
C LEU A 33 12.01 7.07 -8.13
N ALA A 34 11.93 7.81 -7.03
CA ALA A 34 13.11 8.27 -6.29
C ALA A 34 13.97 7.09 -5.78
N GLU A 35 13.35 5.99 -5.34
CA GLU A 35 14.06 4.75 -4.98
C GLU A 35 14.84 4.19 -6.17
N ILE A 36 14.20 4.07 -7.34
CA ILE A 36 14.81 3.53 -8.56
C ILE A 36 15.98 4.42 -9.01
N GLU A 37 15.79 5.74 -9.03
CA GLU A 37 16.83 6.70 -9.38
C GLU A 37 18.00 6.66 -8.39
N SER A 38 17.71 6.50 -7.08
CA SER A 38 18.75 6.39 -6.05
C SER A 38 19.64 5.15 -6.21
N MET A 39 19.10 4.08 -6.82
CA MET A 39 19.83 2.86 -7.16
C MET A 39 20.51 2.92 -8.53
N GLY A 40 20.48 4.08 -9.21
CA GLY A 40 21.06 4.26 -10.55
C GLY A 40 20.20 3.73 -11.69
N GLY A 41 18.94 3.38 -11.42
CA GLY A 41 17.96 3.01 -12.43
C GLY A 41 17.26 4.21 -13.05
N SER A 42 16.53 3.97 -14.14
CA SER A 42 15.62 4.94 -14.73
C SER A 42 14.27 4.27 -14.96
N ALA A 43 13.19 4.97 -14.63
CA ALA A 43 11.83 4.51 -14.83
C ALA A 43 10.93 5.71 -15.15
N ASP A 44 9.83 5.44 -15.85
CA ASP A 44 8.85 6.47 -16.19
C ASP A 44 7.79 6.59 -15.09
N PHE A 45 7.57 7.83 -14.62
CA PHE A 45 6.59 8.13 -13.59
C PHE A 45 5.17 7.69 -14.00
N ALA A 46 4.77 7.95 -15.24
CA ALA A 46 3.42 7.63 -15.71
C ALA A 46 3.18 6.11 -15.72
N THR A 47 4.19 5.33 -16.12
CA THR A 47 4.18 3.88 -16.07
C THR A 47 4.06 3.35 -14.63
N ILE A 48 4.83 3.92 -13.70
CA ILE A 48 4.77 3.54 -12.27
C ILE A 48 3.39 3.87 -11.69
N LEU A 49 2.87 5.07 -11.97
CA LEU A 49 1.56 5.50 -11.48
C LEU A 49 0.45 4.56 -11.96
N ALA A 50 0.42 4.27 -13.27
CA ALA A 50 -0.58 3.37 -13.85
C ALA A 50 -0.49 1.95 -13.28
N ASP A 51 0.72 1.47 -12.96
CA ASP A 51 0.88 0.16 -12.31
C ASP A 51 0.39 0.17 -10.86
N ILE A 52 0.63 1.25 -10.12
CA ILE A 52 0.14 1.42 -8.75
C ILE A 52 -1.39 1.48 -8.74
N GLU A 53 -2.01 2.31 -9.58
CA GLU A 53 -3.46 2.45 -9.66
C GLU A 53 -4.14 1.12 -10.02
N ARG A 54 -3.61 0.40 -11.03
CA ARG A 54 -4.13 -0.92 -11.42
C ARG A 54 -4.02 -1.94 -10.29
N ARG A 55 -2.93 -1.91 -9.53
CA ARG A 55 -2.75 -2.81 -8.37
C ARG A 55 -3.74 -2.46 -7.26
N ASP A 56 -3.91 -1.20 -6.95
CA ASP A 56 -4.84 -0.76 -5.91
C ASP A 56 -6.28 -1.13 -6.26
N GLU A 57 -6.74 -0.85 -7.49
CA GLU A 57 -8.06 -1.25 -7.97
C GLU A 57 -8.28 -2.76 -7.84
N ARG A 58 -7.31 -3.54 -8.29
CA ARG A 58 -7.36 -5.01 -8.19
C ARG A 58 -7.44 -5.46 -6.74
N ASP A 59 -6.62 -4.88 -5.86
CA ASP A 59 -6.47 -5.34 -4.48
C ASP A 59 -7.62 -4.83 -3.57
N MET A 60 -8.25 -3.70 -3.91
CA MET A 60 -9.52 -3.24 -3.31
C MET A 60 -10.72 -4.07 -3.77
N GLY A 61 -10.70 -4.56 -5.01
CA GLY A 61 -11.79 -5.35 -5.60
C GLY A 61 -11.77 -6.85 -5.30
N ARG A 62 -10.77 -7.35 -4.55
CA ARG A 62 -10.71 -8.78 -4.19
C ARG A 62 -11.86 -9.19 -3.28
N ALA A 63 -12.46 -10.34 -3.57
CA ALA A 63 -13.47 -10.94 -2.71
C ALA A 63 -12.86 -11.47 -1.39
N ASP A 64 -11.68 -12.09 -1.49
CA ASP A 64 -10.93 -12.63 -0.35
C ASP A 64 -9.81 -11.67 0.06
N SER A 65 -9.72 -11.34 1.35
CA SER A 65 -8.75 -10.39 1.93
C SER A 65 -8.69 -9.04 1.18
N PRO A 66 -9.81 -8.31 1.05
CA PRO A 66 -9.79 -7.00 0.40
C PRO A 66 -8.87 -6.04 1.14
N LEU A 67 -8.17 -5.18 0.40
CA LEU A 67 -7.35 -4.12 0.97
C LEU A 67 -8.24 -3.09 1.67
N LYS A 68 -8.55 -3.34 2.94
CA LYS A 68 -9.39 -2.49 3.78
C LYS A 68 -8.77 -2.34 5.16
N PRO A 69 -8.87 -1.17 5.80
CA PRO A 69 -8.44 -1.00 7.18
C PRO A 69 -9.26 -1.93 8.08
N ALA A 70 -8.62 -2.51 9.09
CA ALA A 70 -9.33 -3.12 10.20
C ALA A 70 -10.12 -2.03 10.96
N ALA A 71 -11.25 -2.40 11.57
CA ALA A 71 -12.13 -1.44 12.24
C ALA A 71 -11.44 -0.66 13.37
N ASP A 72 -10.41 -1.27 13.98
CA ASP A 72 -9.60 -0.75 15.07
C ASP A 72 -8.18 -0.31 14.62
N ALA A 73 -7.91 -0.25 13.31
CA ALA A 73 -6.63 0.22 12.81
C ALA A 73 -6.53 1.75 12.86
N HIS A 74 -5.40 2.26 13.34
CA HIS A 74 -5.09 3.69 13.24
C HIS A 74 -4.68 4.05 11.81
N LEU A 75 -5.41 4.99 11.21
CA LEU A 75 -5.09 5.53 9.90
C LEU A 75 -3.86 6.46 10.00
N LEU A 76 -2.84 6.17 9.22
CA LEU A 76 -1.67 7.02 9.04
C LEU A 76 -1.61 7.46 7.58
N ASP A 77 -1.89 8.73 7.31
CA ASP A 77 -1.75 9.33 5.97
C ASP A 77 -0.36 9.99 5.85
N THR A 78 0.40 9.65 4.81
CA THR A 78 1.83 9.99 4.67
C THR A 78 2.23 10.52 3.30
#